data_AF-A0A7J3XKF6-F1
#
_entry.id   AF-A0A7J3XKF6-F1
#
_cell.length_a   1.000
_cell.length_b   1.000
_cell.length_c   1.000
_cell.angle_alpha   90.00
_cell.angle_beta   90.00
_cell.angle_gamma   90.00
#
_symmetry.space_group_name_H-M   'P 1'
#
loop_
_entity.id
_entity.type
_entity.pdbx_description
1 polymer ?
#
loop_
_entity_poly.entity_id
_entity_poly.type
_entity_poly.pdbx_seq_one_letter_code
_entity_poly.pdbx_strand_id
1 'polypeptide(L)' 'MGKAFGFFLMLVSVILATFYITWFFGFINGLDPELAVKIPILIIVLFFFFVVGWVGYVMYTTPIPRSFKGG' A
#
# COMPACT_ATOMS: atom_id res chain seq x y z
N MET A 1 7.44 13.31 -12.19
CA MET A 1 6.29 13.04 -11.30
C MET A 1 6.15 11.56 -10.93
N GLY A 2 6.31 10.61 -11.87
CA GLY A 2 6.13 9.17 -11.60
C GLY A 2 6.94 8.58 -10.43
N LYS A 3 8.19 8.99 -10.24
CA LYS A 3 9.01 8.51 -9.10
C LYS A 3 8.48 8.95 -7.73
N ALA A 4 8.15 10.23 -7.57
CA ALA A 4 7.61 10.76 -6.32
C ALA A 4 6.24 10.12 -6.00
N PHE A 5 5.42 9.91 -7.02
CA PHE A 5 4.15 9.20 -6.90
C PHE A 5 4.34 7.73 -6.53
N GLY A 6 5.32 7.04 -7.13
CA GLY A 6 5.67 5.66 -6.76
C GLY A 6 6.12 5.53 -5.30
N PHE A 7 6.96 6.45 -4.83
CA PHE A 7 7.37 6.50 -3.42
C PHE A 7 6.19 6.77 -2.48
N PHE A 8 5.28 7.68 -2.86
CA PHE A 8 4.05 7.95 -2.12
C PHE A 8 3.17 6.69 -2.00
N LEU A 9 2.96 5.97 -3.10
CA LEU A 9 2.19 4.72 -3.10
C LEU A 9 2.83 3.65 -2.19
N MET A 10 4.15 3.51 -2.21
CA MET A 10 4.86 2.63 -1.28
C MET A 10 4.58 3.01 0.18
N LEU A 11 4.75 4.28 0.54
CA LEU A 11 4.50 4.74 1.92
C LEU A 11 3.06 4.53 2.35
N VAL A 12 2.09 4.92 1.53
CA VAL A 12 0.66 4.74 1.82
C VAL A 12 0.32 3.27 2.02
N SER A 13 0.86 2.38 1.19
CA SER A 13 0.61 0.94 1.33
C SER A 13 1.09 0.38 2.67
N VAL A 14 2.28 0.79 3.13
CA VAL A 14 2.86 0.34 4.40
C VAL A 14 2.07 0.89 5.58
N ILE A 15 1.70 2.18 5.53
CA ILE A 15 0.90 2.84 6.58
C ILE A 15 -0.47 2.16 6.71
N LEU A 16 -1.16 1.92 5.60
CA LEU A 16 -2.48 1.28 5.60
C LEU A 16 -2.42 -0.19 6.03
N ALA A 17 -1.40 -0.93 5.60
CA ALA A 17 -1.19 -2.31 6.06
C ALA A 17 -0.95 -2.36 7.58
N THR A 18 -0.10 -1.49 8.10
CA THR A 18 0.17 -1.39 9.54
C THR A 18 -1.09 -1.02 10.31
N PHE A 19 -1.84 -0.02 9.83
CA PHE A 19 -3.11 0.39 10.43
C PHE A 19 -4.12 -0.76 10.45
N TYR A 20 -4.29 -1.47 9.34
CA TYR A 20 -5.25 -2.57 9.23
C TYR A 20 -4.89 -3.76 10.12
N ILE A 21 -3.60 -4.11 10.23
CA ILE A 21 -3.12 -5.14 11.15
C ILE A 21 -3.37 -4.72 12.60
N THR A 22 -3.04 -3.46 12.95
CA THR A 22 -3.24 -2.93 14.30
C THR A 22 -4.72 -2.90 14.68
N TRP A 23 -5.59 -2.55 13.72
CA TRP A 23 -7.04 -2.65 13.88
C TRP A 23 -7.51 -4.09 14.07
N PHE A 24 -7.06 -5.02 13.22
CA PHE A 24 -7.45 -6.43 13.29
C PHE A 24 -7.14 -7.07 14.64
N PHE A 25 -5.98 -6.76 15.23
CA PHE A 25 -5.60 -7.26 16.56
C PHE A 25 -6.25 -6.51 17.73
N GLY A 26 -7.11 -5.53 17.46
CA GLY A 26 -7.81 -4.78 18.50
C GLY A 26 -6.92 -3.82 19.30
N PHE A 27 -5.74 -3.48 18.78
CA PHE A 27 -4.85 -2.50 19.43
C PHE A 27 -5.34 -1.05 19.27
N ILE A 28 -6.35 -0.81 18.44
CA ILE A 28 -6.96 0.51 18.25
C ILE A 28 -8.23 0.61 19.10
N ASN A 29 -8.13 1.32 20.22
CA ASN A 29 -9.28 1.65 21.07
C ASN A 29 -10.28 2.53 20.30
N GLY A 30 -11.50 2.04 20.07
CA GLY A 30 -12.58 2.76 19.38
C GLY A 30 -12.95 2.21 17.99
N LEU A 31 -12.25 1.18 17.51
CA LEU A 31 -12.60 0.48 16.27
C LEU A 31 -12.98 -0.96 16.62
N ASP A 32 -14.20 -1.36 16.23
CA ASP A 32 -14.73 -2.68 16.54
C ASP A 32 -13.95 -3.77 15.78
N PRO A 33 -13.24 -4.69 16.47
CA PRO A 33 -12.55 -5.80 15.84
C PRO A 33 -13.54 -6.81 15.23
N GLU A 34 -14.81 -6.82 15.66
CA GLU A 34 -15.80 -7.77 15.15
C GLU A 34 -16.11 -7.57 13.66
N LEU A 35 -15.93 -6.35 13.15
CA LEU A 35 -16.05 -6.03 11.72
C LEU A 35 -14.97 -6.71 10.86
N ALA A 36 -13.83 -7.09 11.46
CA ALA A 36 -12.69 -7.70 10.78
C ALA A 36 -12.62 -9.23 10.92
N VAL A 37 -13.63 -9.88 11.53
CA VAL A 37 -13.61 -11.26 12.09
C VAL A 37 -13.32 -12.40 11.13
N LYS A 38 -13.13 -12.15 9.84
CA LYS A 38 -12.76 -13.22 8.91
C LYS A 38 -11.30 -13.05 8.49
N ILE A 39 -10.43 -13.93 9.00
CA ILE A 39 -9.04 -14.15 8.52
C ILE A 39 -8.94 -14.09 6.98
N PRO A 40 -9.89 -14.63 6.19
CA PRO A 40 -9.91 -14.43 4.73
C PRO A 40 -9.86 -12.96 4.27
N ILE A 41 -10.60 -12.07 4.94
CA ILE A 41 -10.67 -10.65 4.60
C ILE A 41 -9.33 -9.98 4.90
N LEU A 42 -8.69 -10.32 6.02
CA LEU A 42 -7.35 -9.82 6.36
C LEU A 42 -6.34 -10.14 5.25
N ILE A 43 -6.33 -11.40 4.78
CA ILE A 43 -5.44 -11.83 3.71
C ILE A 43 -5.72 -11.05 2.42
N ILE A 44 -7.00 -10.87 2.05
CA ILE A 44 -7.39 -10.13 0.85
C ILE A 44 -6.93 -8.67 0.93
N VAL A 45 -7.20 -7.98 2.05
CA VAL A 45 -6.84 -6.57 2.22
C VAL A 45 -5.32 -6.37 2.22
N LEU A 46 -4.57 -7.24 2.91
CA LEU A 46 -3.11 -7.19 2.89
C LEU A 46 -2.55 -7.47 1.50
N PHE A 47 -3.16 -8.38 0.75
CA PHE A 47 -2.79 -8.63 -0.65
C PHE A 47 -2.99 -7.38 -1.51
N PHE A 48 -4.11 -6.66 -1.35
CA PHE A 48 -4.32 -5.39 -2.05
C PHE A 48 -3.28 -4.34 -1.71
N PHE A 49 -2.94 -4.17 -0.42
CA PHE A 49 -1.89 -3.24 -0.02
C PHE A 49 -0.52 -3.65 -0.56
N PHE A 50 -0.22 -4.95 -0.58
CA PHE A 50 0.99 -5.47 -1.21
C PHE A 50 1.04 -5.11 -2.71
N VAL A 51 -0.04 -5.31 -3.46
CA VAL A 51 -0.11 -4.94 -4.89
C VAL A 51 0.12 -3.44 -5.08
N VAL A 52 -0.51 -2.58 -4.27
CA VAL A 52 -0.30 -1.13 -4.33
C VAL A 52 1.15 -0.75 -4.04
N GLY A 53 1.75 -1.33 -2.99
CA GLY A 53 3.14 -1.10 -2.63
C GLY A 53 4.10 -1.59 -3.72
N TRP A 54 3.84 -2.75 -4.31
CA TRP A 54 4.60 -3.30 -5.43
C TRP A 54 4.53 -2.40 -6.66
N VAL A 55 3.34 -1.90 -7.02
CA VAL A 55 3.17 -0.94 -8.12
C VAL A 55 3.95 0.34 -7.84
N GLY A 56 3.86 0.86 -6.61
CA GLY A 56 4.65 2.02 -6.17
C GLY A 56 6.16 1.79 -6.32
N TYR A 57 6.64 0.62 -5.92
CA TYR A 57 8.03 0.21 -6.05
C TYR A 57 8.47 0.18 -7.52
N VAL A 58 7.72 -0.51 -8.38
CA VAL A 58 8.02 -0.57 -9.81
C VAL A 58 8.05 0.83 -10.43
N MET A 59 7.08 1.70 -10.10
CA MET A 59 7.06 3.09 -10.57
C MET A 59 8.27 3.90 -10.09
N TYR A 60 8.72 3.67 -8.85
CA TYR A 60 9.87 4.34 -8.27
C TYR A 60 11.19 3.90 -8.92
N THR A 61 11.35 2.60 -9.18
CA THR A 61 12.58 2.01 -9.72
C THR A 61 12.67 2.08 -11.24
N THR A 62 11.54 2.25 -11.94
CA THR A 62 11.54 2.33 -13.41
C THR A 62 12.32 3.58 -13.86
N PRO A 63 13.36 3.41 -14.70
CA PRO A 63 14.08 4.54 -15.27
C PRO A 63 13.14 5.34 -16.18
N ILE A 64 13.16 6.67 -16.04
CA ILE A 64 12.35 7.55 -16.90
C ILE A 64 12.82 7.34 -18.35
N PRO A 65 11.94 6.95 -19.29
CA PRO A 65 12.33 6.74 -20.68
C PRO A 65 13.03 8.00 -21.22
N ARG A 66 14.21 7.85 -21.82
CA ARG A 66 15.00 8.95 -22.41
C ARG A 66 14.33 9.63 -23.61
N SER A 67 13.09 9.29 -23.95
CA SER A 67 12.39 9.71 -25.18
C SER A 67 11.82 11.14 -25.15
N PHE A 68 12.12 11.97 -24.16
CA PHE A 68 11.70 13.38 -24.12
C PHE A 68 12.89 14.35 -24.07
N LYS A 69 13.92 14.05 -24.87
CA LYS A 69 15.04 14.97 -25.13
C LYS A 69 15.37 14.93 -26.63
N GLY A 70 14.41 15.37 -27.43
CA GLY A 70 14.50 15.36 -28.89
C GLY A 70 13.18 15.83 -29.51
N GLY A 71 12.97 17.14 -29.48
CA GLY A 71 11.84 17.86 -30.07
C GLY A 71 12.10 19.35 -29.89
#